data_AF-A3Z1T2-F1
#
_entry.id   AF-A3Z1T2-F1
#
_cell.length_a   1.000
_cell.length_b   1.000
_cell.length_c   1.000
_cell.angle_alpha   90.00
_cell.angle_beta   90.00
_cell.angle_gamma   90.00
#
_symmetry.space_group_name_H-M   'P 1'
#
loop_
_entity.id
_entity.type
_entity.pdbx_description
1 polymer ?
#
loop_
_entity_poly.entity_id
_entity_poly.type
_entity_poly.pdbx_seq_one_letter_code
_entity_poly.pdbx_strand_id
1 'polypeptide(L)'
;MNGLQRCLRAAVLAAAVLLIALAAGPGPASAGPVNWQEVPESTAGRQWWDTGSLRLSRGGELSVLTRFQPASEDRGQLYVMELDCGQELYRDTSVNGLPRFKAEWQPTGGDDLISEVLDQACAAGSELLASR
;
A
#
# COMPACT_ATOMS: atom_id res chain seq x y z
N MET A 1 -41.18 -3.99 -41.32
CA MET A 1 -39.76 -3.70 -41.62
C MET A 1 -39.06 -2.75 -40.62
N ASN A 2 -39.72 -2.28 -39.53
CA ASN A 2 -39.12 -1.32 -38.59
C ASN A 2 -38.37 -1.91 -37.38
N GLY A 3 -38.57 -3.20 -37.05
CA GLY A 3 -37.95 -3.83 -35.86
C GLY A 3 -36.48 -4.21 -36.06
N LEU A 4 -36.17 -4.89 -37.16
CA LEU A 4 -34.81 -5.38 -37.47
C LEU A 4 -33.81 -4.23 -37.63
N GLN A 5 -34.24 -3.13 -38.24
CA GLN A 5 -33.42 -1.93 -38.48
C GLN A 5 -33.15 -1.14 -37.19
N ARG A 6 -34.03 -1.23 -36.18
CA ARG A 6 -33.80 -0.66 -34.84
C ARG A 6 -32.79 -1.50 -34.04
N CYS A 7 -32.89 -2.83 -34.08
CA CYS A 7 -31.93 -3.73 -33.41
C CYS A 7 -30.52 -3.60 -33.99
N LEU A 8 -30.39 -3.55 -35.31
CA LEU A 8 -29.09 -3.39 -35.97
C LEU A 8 -28.42 -2.06 -35.59
N ARG A 9 -29.18 -0.96 -35.56
CA ARG A 9 -28.67 0.35 -35.12
C ARG A 9 -28.23 0.34 -33.66
N ALA A 10 -29.02 -0.27 -32.78
CA ALA A 10 -28.66 -0.40 -31.37
C ALA A 10 -27.37 -1.22 -31.17
N ALA A 11 -27.21 -2.32 -31.92
CA ALA A 11 -26.01 -3.16 -31.86
C ALA A 11 -24.76 -2.41 -32.37
N VAL A 12 -24.88 -1.65 -33.47
CA VAL A 12 -23.78 -0.83 -34.00
C VAL A 12 -23.40 0.29 -33.02
N LEU A 13 -24.38 0.95 -32.39
CA LEU A 13 -24.12 1.97 -31.38
C LEU A 13 -23.44 1.39 -30.14
N ALA A 14 -23.89 0.23 -29.66
CA ALA A 14 -23.25 -0.45 -28.52
C ALA A 14 -21.81 -0.86 -28.83
N ALA A 15 -21.56 -1.41 -30.03
CA ALA A 15 -20.22 -1.76 -30.47
C ALA A 15 -19.31 -0.52 -30.60
N ALA A 16 -19.84 0.59 -31.13
CA ALA A 16 -19.10 1.84 -31.24
C ALA A 16 -18.74 2.41 -29.85
N VAL A 17 -19.68 2.41 -28.90
CA VAL A 17 -19.42 2.86 -27.52
C VAL A 17 -18.37 1.99 -26.84
N LEU A 18 -18.44 0.67 -27.03
CA LEU A 18 -17.45 -0.25 -26.46
C LEU A 18 -16.05 -0.01 -27.05
N LEU A 19 -15.94 0.20 -28.36
CA LEU A 19 -14.67 0.51 -29.03
C LEU A 19 -14.09 1.84 -28.56
N ILE A 20 -14.93 2.86 -28.35
CA ILE A 20 -14.50 4.16 -27.80
C ILE A 20 -14.01 3.99 -26.36
N ALA A 21 -14.73 3.22 -25.52
CA ALA A 21 -14.33 2.97 -24.14
C ALA A 21 -13.00 2.21 -24.04
N LEU A 22 -12.77 1.23 -24.93
CA LEU A 22 -11.51 0.49 -25.02
C LEU A 22 -10.35 1.36 -25.53
N ALA A 23 -10.62 2.28 -26.46
CA ALA A 23 -9.62 3.20 -27.01
C ALA A 23 -9.23 4.33 -26.04
N ALA A 24 -10.07 4.63 -25.04
CA ALA A 24 -9.82 5.72 -24.10
C ALA A 24 -8.61 5.47 -23.17
N GLY A 25 -8.22 4.20 -22.96
CA GLY A 25 -7.07 3.83 -22.10
C GLY A 25 -7.22 4.28 -20.63
N PRO A 26 -6.42 3.73 -19.71
CA PRO A 26 -6.32 4.31 -18.38
C PRO A 26 -5.63 5.67 -18.47
N GLY A 27 -6.20 6.69 -17.80
CA GLY A 27 -5.57 7.99 -17.66
C GLY A 27 -4.24 7.91 -16.88
N PRO A 28 -3.39 8.94 -16.96
CA PRO A 28 -2.14 8.98 -16.19
C PRO A 28 -2.45 8.85 -14.69
N ALA A 29 -1.85 7.84 -14.05
CA ALA A 29 -1.90 7.69 -12.61
C ALA A 29 -0.73 8.48 -12.00
N SER A 30 -1.05 9.50 -11.21
CA SER A 30 -0.06 10.13 -10.36
C SER A 30 -0.10 9.42 -9.01
N ALA A 31 1.00 8.76 -8.65
CA ALA A 31 1.23 8.44 -7.25
C ALA A 31 1.45 9.77 -6.50
N GLY A 32 0.87 9.91 -5.31
CA GLY A 32 1.18 11.05 -4.45
C GLY A 32 2.68 11.11 -4.13
N PRO A 33 3.21 12.29 -3.74
CA PRO A 33 4.59 12.39 -3.30
C PRO A 33 4.80 11.48 -2.09
N VAL A 34 5.86 10.66 -2.13
CA VAL A 34 6.33 9.89 -0.98
C VAL A 34 7.02 10.84 0.01
N ASN A 35 6.72 10.70 1.30
CA ASN A 35 7.31 11.51 2.37
C ASN A 35 8.01 10.60 3.38
N TRP A 36 9.18 10.12 2.97
CA TRP A 36 10.01 9.20 3.75
C TRP A 36 10.52 9.82 5.03
N GLN A 37 10.29 9.15 6.15
CA GLN A 37 10.89 9.40 7.45
C GLN A 37 11.88 8.27 7.73
N GLU A 38 13.13 8.61 7.99
CA GLU A 38 14.15 7.65 8.41
C GLU A 38 14.04 7.43 9.91
N VAL A 39 14.09 6.17 10.34
CA VAL A 39 14.26 5.83 11.76
C VAL A 39 15.76 5.78 12.10
N PRO A 40 16.15 5.83 13.38
CA PRO A 40 17.56 5.66 13.76
C PRO A 40 18.17 4.41 13.14
N GLU A 41 19.31 4.56 12.47
CA GLU A 41 20.01 3.44 11.84
C GLU A 41 20.48 2.41 12.89
N SER A 42 20.61 1.15 12.48
CA SER A 42 21.12 0.07 13.33
C SER A 42 22.22 -0.72 12.62
N THR A 43 22.85 -1.67 13.31
CA THR A 43 23.83 -2.58 12.69
C THR A 43 23.21 -3.45 11.58
N ALA A 44 21.89 -3.62 11.57
CA ALA A 44 21.19 -4.35 10.51
C ALA A 44 21.08 -3.52 9.23
N GLY A 45 21.11 -2.19 9.34
CA GLY A 45 21.01 -1.28 8.20
C GLY A 45 20.14 -0.06 8.49
N ARG A 46 19.43 0.39 7.47
CA ARG A 46 18.62 1.62 7.49
C ARG A 46 17.18 1.32 7.13
N GLN A 47 16.27 2.07 7.70
CA GLN A 47 14.84 1.86 7.54
C GLN A 47 14.11 3.20 7.40
N TRP A 48 13.16 3.25 6.47
CA TRP A 48 12.28 4.40 6.29
C TRP A 48 10.81 3.98 6.29
N TRP A 49 9.93 4.88 6.66
CA TRP A 49 8.47 4.75 6.53
C TRP A 49 7.89 5.98 5.85
N ASP A 50 6.81 5.83 5.09
CA ASP A 50 6.18 6.93 4.34
C ASP A 50 4.93 7.45 5.07
N THR A 51 4.98 8.68 5.58
CA THR A 51 3.82 9.29 6.27
C THR A 51 2.60 9.41 5.36
N GLY A 52 2.81 9.64 4.06
CA GLY A 52 1.73 9.80 3.08
C GLY A 52 1.00 8.49 2.77
N SER A 53 1.55 7.36 3.19
CA SER A 53 0.98 6.03 2.95
C SER A 53 0.06 5.52 4.07
N LEU A 54 0.02 6.23 5.21
CA LEU A 54 -0.77 5.83 6.37
C LEU A 54 -2.24 5.71 6.03
N ARG A 55 -2.82 4.56 6.36
CA ARG A 55 -4.25 4.26 6.19
C ARG A 55 -4.66 3.10 7.07
N LEU A 56 -5.95 2.93 7.32
CA LEU A 56 -6.44 1.70 7.95
C LEU A 56 -6.53 0.56 6.92
N SER A 57 -6.10 -0.62 7.35
CA SER A 57 -6.37 -1.88 6.66
C SER A 57 -7.87 -2.20 6.70
N ARG A 58 -8.29 -3.23 5.96
CA ARG A 58 -9.67 -3.74 6.07
C ARG A 58 -9.97 -4.34 7.46
N GLY A 59 -8.95 -4.84 8.16
CA GLY A 59 -9.07 -5.34 9.53
C GLY A 59 -9.15 -4.21 10.55
N GLY A 60 -8.72 -3.00 10.19
CA GLY A 60 -8.68 -1.82 11.06
C GLY A 60 -7.32 -1.61 11.74
N GLU A 61 -6.28 -2.32 11.29
CA GLU A 61 -4.90 -2.09 11.70
C GLU A 61 -4.27 -0.95 10.88
N LEU A 62 -3.23 -0.32 11.40
CA LEU A 62 -2.54 0.75 10.68
C LEU A 62 -1.67 0.14 9.57
N SER A 63 -1.85 0.57 8.33
CA SER A 63 -1.03 0.16 7.19
C SER A 63 -0.09 1.29 6.77
N VAL A 64 1.17 0.93 6.50
CA VAL A 64 2.23 1.87 6.14
C VAL A 64 3.17 1.25 5.09
N LEU A 65 3.61 2.05 4.14
CA LEU A 65 4.68 1.70 3.20
C LEU A 65 6.03 1.99 3.85
N THR A 66 6.92 1.01 3.81
CA THR A 66 8.26 1.13 4.39
C THR A 66 9.33 0.67 3.40
N ARG A 67 10.57 1.06 3.68
CA ARG A 67 11.76 0.68 2.92
C ARG A 67 12.83 0.22 3.89
N PHE A 68 13.33 -1.01 3.71
CA PHE A 68 14.49 -1.51 4.43
C PHE A 68 15.70 -1.56 3.49
N GLN A 69 16.87 -1.10 3.94
CA GLN A 69 18.13 -1.30 3.26
C GLN A 69 19.14 -1.98 4.21
N PRO A 70 19.52 -3.25 3.97
CA PRO A 70 20.53 -3.93 4.77
C PRO A 70 21.89 -3.22 4.73
N ALA A 71 22.64 -3.26 5.82
CA ALA A 71 23.97 -2.65 5.90
C ALA A 71 24.96 -3.24 4.87
N SER A 72 24.78 -4.50 4.47
CA SER A 72 25.62 -5.20 3.49
C SER A 72 25.22 -4.97 2.04
N GLU A 73 24.16 -4.21 1.77
CA GLU A 73 23.58 -4.08 0.42
C GLU A 73 23.31 -2.63 0.02
N ASP A 74 23.59 -2.30 -1.24
CA ASP A 74 23.33 -0.97 -1.81
C ASP A 74 21.87 -0.75 -2.22
N ARG A 75 21.05 -1.82 -2.21
CA ARG A 75 19.65 -1.80 -2.63
C ARG A 75 18.74 -2.13 -1.46
N GLY A 76 17.66 -1.38 -1.36
CA GLY A 76 16.61 -1.64 -0.38
C GLY A 76 15.41 -2.36 -0.98
N GLN A 77 14.59 -2.93 -0.11
CA GLN A 77 13.31 -3.54 -0.43
C GLN A 77 12.17 -2.69 0.12
N LEU A 78 11.03 -2.68 -0.57
CA LEU A 78 9.80 -2.01 -0.15
C LEU A 78 8.85 -3.00 0.50
N TYR A 79 8.21 -2.60 1.57
CA TYR A 79 7.24 -3.41 2.30
C TYR A 79 5.95 -2.62 2.51
N VAL A 80 4.81 -3.27 2.35
CA VAL A 80 3.57 -2.74 2.93
C VAL A 80 3.34 -3.48 4.23
N MET A 81 3.56 -2.77 5.33
CA MET A 81 3.39 -3.28 6.67
C MET A 81 1.96 -3.01 7.15
N GLU A 82 1.43 -3.91 7.95
CA GLU A 82 0.34 -3.63 8.87
C GLU A 82 0.89 -3.70 10.30
N LEU A 83 0.43 -2.78 11.14
CA LEU A 83 0.87 -2.55 12.50
C LEU A 83 -0.32 -2.66 13.45
N ASP A 84 -0.17 -3.51 14.47
CA ASP A 84 -1.02 -3.50 15.64
C ASP A 84 -0.34 -2.67 16.73
N CYS A 85 -0.72 -1.39 16.79
CA CYS A 85 -0.16 -0.43 17.75
C CYS A 85 -0.48 -0.75 19.21
N GLY A 86 -1.50 -1.58 19.49
CA GLY A 86 -1.89 -1.94 20.84
C GLY A 86 -1.16 -3.18 21.36
N GLN A 87 -0.72 -4.05 20.46
CA GLN A 87 -0.05 -5.31 20.80
C GLN A 87 1.44 -5.35 20.40
N GLU A 88 1.96 -4.26 19.80
CA GLU A 88 3.34 -4.17 19.31
C GLU A 88 3.67 -5.30 18.30
N LEU A 89 2.72 -5.55 17.39
CA LEU A 89 2.85 -6.56 16.34
C LEU A 89 2.92 -5.92 14.96
N TYR A 90 3.61 -6.57 14.05
CA TYR A 90 3.63 -6.20 12.64
C TYR A 90 3.49 -7.40 11.73
N ARG A 91 3.11 -7.15 10.48
CA ARG A 91 3.22 -8.13 9.38
C ARG A 91 3.44 -7.45 8.04
N ASP A 92 4.24 -8.06 7.18
CA ASP A 92 4.43 -7.58 5.81
C ASP A 92 3.39 -8.19 4.88
N THR A 93 2.45 -7.39 4.43
CA THR A 93 1.38 -7.80 3.51
C THR A 93 1.81 -7.75 2.05
N SER A 94 2.94 -7.09 1.74
CA SER A 94 3.53 -7.03 0.41
C SER A 94 5.02 -6.76 0.50
N VAL A 95 5.80 -7.34 -0.43
CA VAL A 95 7.24 -7.08 -0.59
C VAL A 95 7.53 -6.76 -2.04
N ASN A 96 8.12 -5.59 -2.32
CA ASN A 96 8.38 -5.08 -3.66
C ASN A 96 7.16 -5.15 -4.60
N GLY A 97 5.97 -4.90 -4.05
CA GLY A 97 4.71 -4.93 -4.79
C GLY A 97 4.08 -6.33 -4.95
N LEU A 98 4.76 -7.40 -4.50
CA LEU A 98 4.23 -8.75 -4.51
C LEU A 98 3.43 -9.02 -3.23
N PRO A 99 2.11 -9.31 -3.31
CA PRO A 99 1.30 -9.60 -2.13
C PRO A 99 1.77 -10.84 -1.38
N ARG A 100 1.78 -10.76 -0.04
CA ARG A 100 2.02 -11.89 0.87
C ARG A 100 0.70 -12.29 1.54
N PHE A 101 0.00 -13.21 0.90
CA PHE A 101 -1.24 -13.74 1.46
C PHE A 101 -0.97 -14.48 2.76
N LYS A 102 -1.83 -14.26 3.78
CA LYS A 102 -1.73 -14.88 5.10
C LYS A 102 -0.39 -14.58 5.81
N ALA A 103 0.14 -13.38 5.65
CA ALA A 103 1.28 -12.92 6.44
C ALA A 103 0.98 -13.05 7.94
N GLU A 104 1.89 -13.68 8.67
CA GLU A 104 1.77 -13.90 10.11
C GLU A 104 2.18 -12.65 10.88
N TRP A 105 1.49 -12.42 12.00
CA TRP A 105 1.86 -11.38 12.95
C TRP A 105 3.13 -11.77 13.68
N GLN A 106 4.05 -10.82 13.78
CA GLN A 106 5.33 -10.97 14.46
C GLN A 106 5.48 -9.86 15.50
N PRO A 107 6.05 -10.14 16.68
CA PRO A 107 6.42 -9.09 17.61
C PRO A 107 7.51 -8.21 17.01
N THR A 108 7.47 -6.91 17.29
CA THR A 108 8.58 -6.00 16.94
C THR A 108 9.79 -6.17 17.85
N GLY A 109 9.56 -6.64 19.08
CA GLY A 109 10.58 -6.85 20.10
C GLY A 109 11.74 -7.72 19.60
N GLY A 110 12.94 -7.15 19.55
CA GLY A 110 14.15 -7.79 19.04
C GLY A 110 14.69 -7.20 17.74
N ASP A 111 13.94 -6.30 17.10
CA ASP A 111 14.37 -5.51 15.95
C ASP A 111 14.13 -4.01 16.21
N ASP A 112 15.21 -3.27 16.44
CA ASP A 112 15.16 -1.84 16.75
C ASP A 112 14.58 -1.01 15.59
N LEU A 113 14.85 -1.41 14.34
CA LEU A 113 14.38 -0.67 13.16
C LEU A 113 12.85 -0.81 13.03
N ILE A 114 12.34 -2.02 13.22
CA ILE A 114 10.91 -2.28 13.15
C ILE A 114 10.17 -1.66 14.34
N SER A 115 10.76 -1.71 15.54
CA SER A 115 10.19 -1.09 16.74
C SER A 115 10.05 0.42 16.57
N GLU A 116 11.09 1.10 16.06
CA GLU A 116 11.03 2.54 15.77
C GLU A 116 10.02 2.90 14.69
N VAL A 117 9.89 2.07 13.64
CA VAL A 117 8.83 2.26 12.63
C VAL A 117 7.45 2.16 13.28
N LEU A 118 7.22 1.15 14.13
CA LEU A 118 5.94 0.96 14.80
C LEU A 118 5.61 2.19 15.66
N ASP A 119 6.52 2.62 16.53
CA ASP A 119 6.28 3.74 17.44
C ASP A 119 5.96 5.03 16.68
N GLN A 120 6.79 5.38 15.70
CA GLN A 120 6.64 6.62 14.96
C GLN A 120 5.40 6.63 14.06
N ALA A 121 5.15 5.53 13.34
CA ALA A 121 3.98 5.41 12.47
C ALA A 121 2.68 5.38 13.28
N CYS A 122 2.64 4.65 14.40
CA CYS A 122 1.47 4.59 15.28
C CYS A 122 1.17 5.96 15.91
N ALA A 123 2.19 6.71 16.34
CA ALA A 123 2.00 8.07 16.83
C ALA A 123 1.39 8.98 15.74
N ALA A 124 1.95 8.93 14.52
CA ALA A 124 1.45 9.72 13.38
C ALA A 124 0.05 9.29 12.91
N GLY A 125 -0.29 8.00 13.04
CA GLY A 125 -1.58 7.42 12.66
C GLY A 125 -2.66 7.49 13.74
N SER A 126 -2.40 8.13 14.88
CA SER A 126 -3.30 8.14 16.04
C SER A 126 -4.73 8.63 15.73
N GLU A 127 -4.88 9.68 14.91
CA GLU A 127 -6.20 10.17 14.50
C GLU A 127 -6.96 9.16 13.62
N LEU A 128 -6.26 8.44 12.74
CA LEU A 128 -6.85 7.37 11.92
C LEU A 128 -7.35 6.25 12.83
N LEU A 129 -6.54 5.83 13.79
CA LEU A 129 -6.87 4.76 14.73
C LEU A 129 -8.04 5.15 15.65
N ALA A 130 -8.14 6.41 16.06
CA ALA A 130 -9.26 6.91 16.87
C ALA A 130 -10.59 6.96 16.11
N SER A 131 -10.57 6.94 14.78
CA SER A 131 -11.75 6.94 13.92
C SER A 131 -12.34 5.55 13.64
N ARG A 132 -11.73 4.50 14.21
CA ARG A 132 -12.16 3.10 14.06
C ARG A 132 -13.46 2.78 14.79
#